data_AF-A0A926WBN1-F1
#
_entry.id   AF-A0A926WBN1-F1
#
_cell.length_a   1.000
_cell.length_b   1.000
_cell.length_c   1.000
_cell.angle_alpha   90.00
_cell.angle_beta   90.00
_cell.angle_gamma   90.00
#
_symmetry.space_group_name_H-M   'P 1'
#
loop_
_entity.id
_entity.type
_entity.pdbx_description
1 polymer ?
#
loop_
_entity_poly.entity_id
_entity_poly.type
_entity_poly.pdbx_seq_one_letter_code
_entity_poly.pdbx_strand_id
1 'polypeptide(L)' 'MTTAHASSLTCDQWDLLSALSAGAKATGRPRTVDLYDVVNAILYLLMSGCA' A
#
# COMPACT_ATOMS: atom_id res chain seq x y z
N MET A 1 -2.78 -5.59 -12.01
CA MET A 1 -1.37 -5.55 -12.44
C MET A 1 -0.85 -4.20 -12.05
N THR A 2 -0.05 -4.12 -10.99
CA THR A 2 0.48 -2.83 -10.49
C THR A 2 1.68 -2.42 -11.32
N THR A 3 1.62 -1.22 -11.90
CA THR A 3 2.78 -0.61 -12.55
C THR A 3 3.81 -0.27 -11.48
N ALA A 4 5.04 -0.76 -11.62
CA ALA A 4 6.11 -0.43 -10.68
C ALA A 4 6.58 1.01 -10.93
N HIS A 5 6.63 1.81 -9.87
CA HIS A 5 7.15 3.18 -9.87
C HIS A 5 8.48 3.23 -9.11
N ALA A 6 9.26 4.30 -9.30
CA ALA A 6 10.50 4.50 -8.56
C ALA A 6 10.27 4.61 -7.03
N SER A 7 9.06 5.00 -6.62
CA SER A 7 8.62 5.06 -5.21
C SER A 7 8.01 3.76 -4.69
N SER A 8 7.99 2.69 -5.49
CA SER A 8 7.42 1.42 -5.06
C SER A 8 8.32 0.71 -4.04
N LEU A 9 7.70 0.16 -3.01
CA LEU A 9 8.40 -0.54 -1.93
C LEU A 9 8.93 -1.90 -2.39
N THR A 10 10.08 -2.32 -1.84
CA THR A 10 10.53 -3.71 -1.94
C THR A 10 9.74 -4.62 -0.99
N CYS A 11 9.85 -5.94 -1.18
CA CYS A 11 9.24 -6.90 -0.26
C CYS A 11 9.68 -6.69 1.19
N ASP A 12 10.97 -6.53 1.43
CA ASP A 12 11.51 -6.32 2.79
C ASP A 12 10.97 -5.04 3.44
N GLN A 13 10.85 -3.96 2.67
CA GLN A 13 10.29 -2.69 3.16
C GLN A 13 8.79 -2.83 3.45
N TRP A 14 8.08 -3.58 2.60
CA TRP A 14 6.67 -3.86 2.81
C TRP A 14 6.43 -4.71 4.06
N ASP A 15 7.29 -5.69 4.35
CA ASP A 15 7.16 -6.55 5.53
C ASP A 15 7.23 -5.75 6.84
N LEU A 16 8.07 -4.71 6.88
CA LEU A 16 8.14 -3.79 8.03
C LEU A 16 6.84 -2.99 8.23
N LEU A 17 6.19 -2.57 7.13
CA LEU A 17 4.97 -1.76 7.15
C LEU A 17 3.70 -2.60 7.35
N SER A 18 3.63 -3.79 6.74
CA SER A 18 2.45 -4.65 6.75
C SER A 18 2.08 -5.09 8.16
N ALA A 19 3.07 -5.23 9.04
CA ALA A 19 2.88 -5.52 10.47
C ALA A 19 2.05 -4.45 11.21
N LEU A 20 2.05 -3.20 10.73
CA LEU A 20 1.25 -2.10 11.30
C LEU A 20 -0.19 -2.10 10.79
N SER A 21 -0.46 -2.81 9.69
CA SER A 21 -1.80 -2.88 9.16
C SER A 21 -2.71 -3.68 10.09
N ALA A 22 -3.87 -3.11 10.43
CA ALA A 22 -4.88 -3.86 11.16
C ALA A 22 -5.23 -5.12 10.34
N GLY A 23 -5.35 -6.27 10.98
CA GLY A 23 -5.79 -7.51 10.34
C GLY A 23 -7.18 -7.38 9.71
N ALA A 24 -7.65 -8.44 9.06
CA ALA A 24 -9.04 -8.49 8.62
C ALA A 24 -9.97 -8.29 9.83
N LYS A 25 -10.81 -7.27 9.78
CA LYS A 25 -11.73 -6.99 10.88
C LYS A 25 -12.85 -8.01 10.83
N ALA A 26 -13.18 -8.60 11.99
CA ALA A 26 -14.24 -9.61 12.09
C ALA A 26 -15.63 -9.04 11.77
N THR A 27 -15.80 -7.71 11.88
CA THR A 27 -17.04 -6.99 11.63
C THR A 27 -16.82 -5.83 10.67
N GLY A 28 -17.88 -5.45 9.95
CA GLY A 28 -17.85 -4.39 8.94
C GLY A 28 -17.69 -4.92 7.52
N ARG A 29 -17.67 -4.01 6.54
CA ARG A 29 -17.45 -4.37 5.13
C ARG A 29 -16.01 -4.86 4.96
N PRO A 30 -15.78 -6.08 4.45
CA PRO A 30 -14.44 -6.56 4.19
C PRO A 30 -13.68 -5.63 3.25
N ARG A 31 -12.39 -5.42 3.52
CA ARG A 31 -11.51 -4.72 2.58
C ARG A 31 -11.35 -5.60 1.34
N THR A 32 -11.58 -5.01 0.16
CA THR A 32 -11.43 -5.68 -1.13
C THR A 32 -10.20 -5.20 -1.90
N VAL A 33 -9.49 -4.20 -1.37
CA VAL A 33 -8.32 -3.57 -2.00
C VAL A 33 -7.06 -4.02 -1.25
N ASP A 34 -6.01 -4.31 -2.00
CA ASP A 34 -4.69 -4.62 -1.45
C ASP A 34 -4.06 -3.36 -0.83
N LEU A 35 -3.60 -3.48 0.42
CA LEU A 35 -2.92 -2.38 1.09
C LEU A 35 -1.55 -2.07 0.48
N TYR A 36 -0.88 -3.05 -0.12
CA TYR A 36 0.39 -2.83 -0.80
C TYR A 36 0.21 -1.81 -1.93
N ASP A 37 -0.83 -1.98 -2.74
CA ASP A 37 -1.15 -1.08 -3.84
C ASP A 37 -1.53 0.32 -3.34
N VAL A 38 -2.31 0.41 -2.25
CA VAL A 38 -2.71 1.70 -1.67
C VAL A 38 -1.50 2.47 -1.14
N VAL A 39 -0.61 1.82 -0.40
CA VAL A 39 0.58 2.47 0.16
C VAL A 39 1.52 2.93 -0.96
N ASN A 40 1.76 2.10 -1.97
CA ASN A 40 2.56 2.48 -3.13
C ASN A 40 1.95 3.65 -3.90
N ALA A 41 0.62 3.71 -4.03
CA ALA A 41 -0.06 4.84 -4.66
C ALA A 41 0.12 6.14 -3.85
N ILE A 42 0.04 6.08 -2.52
CA ILE A 42 0.31 7.23 -1.65
C ILE A 42 1.76 7.71 -1.81
N LEU A 43 2.74 6.80 -1.77
CA LEU A 43 4.15 7.14 -1.93
C LEU A 43 4.45 7.73 -3.32
N TYR A 44 3.80 7.18 -4.35
CA TYR A 44 3.86 7.75 -5.69
C TYR A 44 3.37 9.19 -5.71
N LEU A 45 2.15 9.45 -5.20
CA LEU A 45 1.59 10.80 -5.16
C LEU A 45 2.46 11.79 -4.35
N LEU A 46 3.05 11.33 -3.24
CA LEU A 46 3.94 12.17 -2.43
C LEU A 46 5.24 12.53 -3.17
N MET A 47 5.75 11.64 -4.02
CA MET A 47 7.00 11.83 -4.76
C MET A 47 6.79 12.56 -6.09
N SER A 48 5.76 12.21 -6.86
CA SER A 48 5.46 12.80 -8.16
C SER A 48 4.70 14.13 -8.05
N GLY A 49 4.06 14.37 -6.91
CA GLY A 49 3.09 15.45 -6.75
C GLY A 49 1.75 15.15 -7.46
N CYS A 50 0.81 16.08 -7.31
CA CYS A 50 -0.45 16.10 -8.06
C CYS A 50 -0.30 17.08 -9.22
N ALA A 51 -0.57 16.62 -10.44
CA ALA A 51 -0.62 17.44 -11.65
C ALA A 51 -2.06 17.57 -12.15
#